data_AF-M0G1H0-F1
#
_entry.id   AF-M0G1H0-F1
#
_cell.length_a   1.000
_cell.length_b   1.000
_cell.length_c   1.000
_cell.angle_alpha   90.00
_cell.angle_beta   90.00
_cell.angle_gamma   90.00
#
_symmetry.space_group_name_H-M   'P 1'
#
loop_
_entity.id
_entity.type
_entity.pdbx_description
1 polymer ?
#
loop_
_entity_poly.entity_id
_entity_poly.type
_entity_poly.pdbx_seq_one_letter_code
_entity_poly.pdbx_strand_id
1 'polypeptide(L)'
;MPGSPDPVLGNWLLTHVVAVAAAFGTVAVVYATRARSARSFLTPAALGGGYALATLAVWTAARLATDAVPSGLVEDPLTAAGFLGVSFLLLAGFVAVSALLFARRGLVAPLVGLFGVTELVWWAFLHVRGETDALGMFLIFGPVLLVLLVVAAGVEFAGRWGWRRFVRGSGRSAS
;
A
#
# COMPACT_ATOMS: atom_id res chain seq x y z
N MET A 1 10.26 -33.25 4.05
CA MET A 1 9.35 -32.18 3.59
C MET A 1 10.22 -31.03 3.11
N PRO A 2 9.94 -30.40 1.95
CA PRO A 2 10.57 -29.13 1.65
C PRO A 2 10.21 -28.18 2.79
N GLY A 3 11.22 -27.69 3.52
CA GLY A 3 11.01 -26.70 4.57
C GLY A 3 10.44 -25.43 3.95
N SER A 4 9.52 -24.77 4.64
CA SER A 4 9.09 -23.43 4.22
C SER A 4 10.32 -22.53 4.03
N PRO A 5 10.38 -21.68 2.99
CA PRO A 5 11.50 -20.78 2.80
C PRO A 5 11.81 -20.01 4.08
N ASP A 6 13.07 -20.01 4.51
CA ASP A 6 13.47 -19.29 5.71
C ASP A 6 13.30 -17.77 5.48
N PRO A 7 12.56 -17.05 6.33
CA PRO A 7 12.37 -15.61 6.18
C PRO A 7 13.69 -14.85 6.29
N VAL A 8 13.77 -13.65 5.70
CA VAL A 8 14.97 -12.80 5.72
C VAL A 8 15.41 -12.49 7.14
N LEU A 9 14.45 -12.30 8.05
CA LEU A 9 14.71 -12.02 9.46
C LEU A 9 14.95 -13.29 10.31
N GLY A 10 15.05 -14.47 9.68
CA GLY A 10 15.24 -15.77 10.34
C GLY A 10 14.04 -16.28 11.14
N ASN A 11 13.05 -15.42 11.43
CA ASN A 11 11.84 -15.78 12.16
C ASN A 11 10.59 -15.22 11.49
N TRP A 12 9.63 -16.11 11.24
CA TRP A 12 8.33 -15.81 10.64
C TRP A 12 7.51 -14.81 11.43
N LEU A 13 7.50 -14.94 12.77
CA LEU A 13 6.78 -14.04 13.65
C LEU A 13 7.37 -12.63 13.58
N LEU A 14 8.70 -12.53 13.52
CA LEU A 14 9.40 -11.24 13.44
C LEU A 14 9.07 -10.52 12.13
N THR A 15 9.07 -11.25 10.99
CA THR A 15 8.65 -10.69 9.68
C THR A 15 7.23 -10.16 9.73
N HIS A 16 6.29 -10.91 10.30
CA HIS A 16 4.90 -10.48 10.41
C HIS A 16 4.75 -9.24 11.32
N VAL A 17 5.42 -9.22 12.47
CA VAL A 17 5.42 -8.05 13.38
C VAL A 17 5.96 -6.80 12.69
N VAL A 18 7.04 -6.91 11.93
CA VAL A 18 7.61 -5.78 11.18
C VAL A 18 6.64 -5.28 10.09
N ALA A 19 6.01 -6.19 9.36
CA ALA A 19 5.02 -5.84 8.34
C ALA A 19 3.80 -5.12 8.93
N VAL A 20 3.25 -5.63 10.04
CA VAL A 20 2.13 -5.02 10.77
C VAL A 20 2.52 -3.65 11.34
N ALA A 21 3.72 -3.54 11.93
CA ALA A 21 4.22 -2.26 12.45
C ALA A 21 4.37 -1.21 11.33
N ALA A 22 4.86 -1.60 10.16
CA ALA A 22 4.96 -0.71 8.99
C ALA A 22 3.59 -0.29 8.47
N ALA A 23 2.62 -1.21 8.43
CA ALA A 23 1.24 -0.92 8.05
C ALA A 23 0.58 0.09 9.01
N PHE A 24 0.68 -0.14 10.32
CA PHE A 24 0.19 0.81 11.32
C PHE A 24 0.90 2.15 11.25
N GLY A 25 2.23 2.16 11.12
CA GLY A 25 3.02 3.38 10.96
C GLY A 25 2.57 4.20 9.76
N THR A 26 2.36 3.54 8.62
CA THR A 26 1.90 4.19 7.38
C THR A 26 0.52 4.82 7.55
N VAL A 27 -0.44 4.07 8.10
CA VAL A 27 -1.79 4.58 8.37
C VAL A 27 -1.76 5.71 9.40
N ALA A 28 -0.97 5.60 10.46
CA ALA A 28 -0.82 6.63 11.49
C ALA A 28 -0.27 7.94 10.91
N VAL A 29 0.74 7.87 10.03
CA VAL A 29 1.29 9.05 9.36
C VAL A 29 0.25 9.70 8.45
N VAL A 30 -0.50 8.90 7.67
CA VAL A 30 -1.60 9.43 6.83
C VAL A 30 -2.68 10.08 7.70
N TYR A 31 -3.02 9.47 8.83
CA TYR A 31 -3.99 10.02 9.77
C TYR A 31 -3.51 11.33 10.39
N ALA A 32 -2.27 11.39 10.88
CA ALA A 32 -1.68 12.57 11.52
C ALA A 32 -1.53 13.76 10.56
N THR A 33 -1.33 13.48 9.26
CA THR A 33 -1.15 14.51 8.23
C THR A 33 -2.45 14.94 7.54
N ARG A 34 -3.60 14.39 7.94
CA ARG A 34 -4.92 14.63 7.33
C ARG A 34 -5.21 16.10 7.04
N ALA A 35 -5.00 16.99 8.02
CA ALA A 35 -5.32 18.41 7.87
C ALA A 35 -4.46 19.10 6.79
N ARG A 36 -3.19 18.73 6.65
CA ARG A 36 -2.30 19.25 5.60
C ARG A 36 -2.68 18.67 4.23
N SER A 37 -2.97 17.38 4.17
CA SER A 37 -3.42 16.68 2.97
C SER A 37 -4.76 17.19 2.43
N ALA A 38 -5.63 17.73 3.29
CA ALA A 38 -6.86 18.39 2.86
C ALA A 38 -6.59 19.74 2.16
N ARG A 39 -5.49 20.43 2.51
CA ARG A 39 -5.13 21.77 2.01
C ARG A 39 -4.25 21.72 0.75
N SER A 40 -3.43 20.68 0.57
CA SER A 40 -2.49 20.58 -0.56
C SER A 40 -2.39 19.16 -1.09
N PHE A 41 -2.29 19.03 -2.41
CA PHE A 41 -2.00 17.76 -3.09
C PHE A 41 -0.54 17.32 -2.95
N LEU A 42 0.37 18.24 -2.61
CA LEU A 42 1.79 17.92 -2.44
C LEU A 42 2.04 17.01 -1.23
N THR A 43 1.26 17.15 -0.16
CA THR A 43 1.45 16.33 1.05
C THR A 43 1.16 14.84 0.77
N PRO A 44 0.01 14.44 0.18
CA PRO A 44 -0.22 13.05 -0.21
C PRO A 44 0.82 12.50 -1.19
N ALA A 45 1.24 13.31 -2.18
CA ALA A 45 2.26 12.90 -3.14
C ALA A 45 3.62 12.65 -2.47
N ALA A 46 4.04 13.52 -1.55
CA ALA A 46 5.28 13.36 -0.79
C ALA A 46 5.24 12.14 0.14
N LEU A 47 4.10 11.89 0.79
CA LEU A 47 3.91 10.68 1.61
C LEU A 47 3.98 9.41 0.75
N GLY A 48 3.34 9.42 -0.42
CA GLY A 48 3.42 8.32 -1.37
C GLY A 48 4.84 8.07 -1.86
N GLY A 49 5.55 9.12 -2.26
CA GLY A 49 6.95 9.02 -2.68
C GLY A 49 7.85 8.48 -1.57
N GLY A 50 7.71 9.01 -0.34
CA GLY A 50 8.47 8.53 0.82
C GLY A 50 8.20 7.05 1.14
N TYR A 51 6.94 6.64 1.12
CA TYR A 51 6.55 5.24 1.30
C TYR A 51 7.10 4.33 0.20
N ALA A 52 7.02 4.75 -1.06
CA ALA A 52 7.53 3.98 -2.18
C ALA A 52 9.05 3.80 -2.10
N LEU A 53 9.79 4.87 -1.77
CA LEU A 53 11.24 4.78 -1.54
C LEU A 53 11.58 3.82 -0.39
N ALA A 54 10.91 3.95 0.76
CA ALA A 54 11.16 3.09 1.91
C ALA A 54 10.86 1.62 1.59
N THR A 55 9.75 1.35 0.89
CA THR A 55 9.32 -0.01 0.55
C THR A 55 10.25 -0.65 -0.49
N LEU A 56 10.68 0.10 -1.50
CA LEU A 56 11.69 -0.37 -2.46
C LEU A 56 13.05 -0.58 -1.79
N ALA A 57 13.44 0.27 -0.85
CA ALA A 57 14.68 0.08 -0.08
C ALA A 57 14.63 -1.21 0.75
N VAL A 58 13.49 -1.52 1.39
CA VAL A 58 13.28 -2.79 2.11
C VAL A 58 13.42 -3.98 1.17
N TRP A 59 12.78 -3.93 0.00
CA TRP A 59 12.92 -4.98 -1.01
C TRP A 59 14.38 -5.17 -1.46
N THR A 60 15.07 -4.08 -1.80
CA THR A 60 16.47 -4.12 -2.23
C THR A 60 17.37 -4.68 -1.13
N ALA A 61 17.20 -4.22 0.11
CA ALA A 61 17.96 -4.71 1.25
C ALA A 61 17.73 -6.21 1.50
N ALA A 62 16.49 -6.67 1.41
CA ALA A 62 16.16 -8.10 1.52
C ALA A 62 16.87 -8.93 0.44
N ARG A 63 16.88 -8.45 -0.81
CA ARG A 63 17.53 -9.15 -1.94
C ARG A 63 19.04 -9.20 -1.81
N LEU A 64 19.66 -8.11 -1.35
CA LEU A 64 21.10 -8.05 -1.08
C LEU A 64 21.49 -8.95 0.10
N ALA A 65 20.68 -9.00 1.16
CA ALA A 65 20.95 -9.84 2.34
C ALA A 65 20.82 -11.35 2.06
N THR A 66 20.10 -11.74 1.00
CA THR A 66 19.90 -13.14 0.62
C THR A 66 20.61 -13.53 -0.68
N ASP A 67 21.51 -12.68 -1.20
CA ASP A 67 22.20 -12.87 -2.50
C ASP A 67 21.26 -13.25 -3.66
N ALA A 68 20.04 -12.71 -3.65
CA ALA A 68 18.96 -13.10 -4.56
C ALA A 68 18.51 -11.96 -5.48
N VAL A 69 19.46 -11.11 -5.86
CA VAL A 69 19.22 -10.00 -6.80
C VAL A 69 18.86 -10.60 -8.17
N PRO A 70 17.70 -10.24 -8.75
CA PRO A 70 17.32 -10.71 -10.08
C PRO A 70 18.38 -10.34 -11.14
N SER A 71 18.88 -11.33 -11.89
CA SER A 71 19.91 -11.10 -12.92
C SER A 71 19.46 -10.11 -14.00
N GLY A 72 18.17 -10.09 -14.33
CA GLY A 72 17.58 -9.14 -15.27
C GLY A 72 17.73 -7.66 -14.88
N LEU A 73 18.00 -7.33 -13.61
CA LEU A 73 18.31 -5.94 -13.22
C LEU A 73 19.71 -5.50 -13.65
N VAL A 74 20.64 -6.46 -13.76
CA VAL A 74 22.04 -6.22 -14.12
C VAL A 74 22.23 -6.29 -15.63
N GLU A 75 21.53 -7.22 -16.29
CA GLU A 75 21.64 -7.48 -17.72
C GLU A 75 20.98 -6.40 -18.58
N ASP A 76 19.86 -5.80 -18.14
CA ASP A 76 19.18 -4.72 -18.86
C ASP A 76 18.77 -3.57 -17.92
N PRO A 77 19.60 -2.53 -17.76
CA PRO A 77 19.36 -1.44 -16.83
C PRO A 77 18.16 -0.56 -17.21
N LEU A 78 17.79 -0.50 -18.48
CA LEU A 78 16.66 0.31 -18.94
C LEU A 78 15.34 -0.37 -18.57
N THR A 79 15.23 -1.67 -18.82
CA THR A 79 14.08 -2.47 -18.38
C THR A 79 13.96 -2.49 -16.86
N ALA A 80 15.09 -2.60 -16.15
CA ALA A 80 15.17 -2.49 -14.69
C ALA A 80 14.62 -1.15 -14.17
N ALA A 81 15.04 -0.03 -14.77
CA ALA A 81 14.57 1.30 -14.41
C ALA A 81 13.06 1.46 -14.65
N GLY A 82 12.54 0.94 -15.77
CA GLY A 82 11.11 0.91 -16.06
C GLY A 82 10.32 0.13 -15.02
N PHE A 83 10.79 -1.07 -14.68
CA PHE A 83 10.19 -1.95 -13.67
C PHE A 83 10.13 -1.30 -12.28
N LEU A 84 11.24 -0.72 -11.82
CA LEU A 84 11.31 0.00 -10.55
C LEU A 84 10.45 1.27 -10.58
N GLY A 85 10.42 1.99 -11.71
CA GLY A 85 9.61 3.19 -11.91
C GLY A 85 8.11 2.90 -11.80
N VAL A 86 7.61 1.85 -12.47
CA VAL A 86 6.20 1.45 -12.38
C VAL A 86 5.86 1.00 -10.95
N SER A 87 6.74 0.20 -10.33
CA SER A 87 6.57 -0.25 -8.95
C SER A 87 6.49 0.94 -7.98
N PHE A 88 7.36 1.92 -8.15
CA PHE A 88 7.36 3.16 -7.38
C PHE A 88 6.03 3.90 -7.51
N LEU A 89 5.55 4.09 -8.75
CA LEU A 89 4.29 4.80 -9.00
C LEU A 89 3.09 4.10 -8.38
N LEU A 90 3.03 2.77 -8.46
CA LEU A 90 1.96 2.00 -7.82
C LEU A 90 2.00 2.12 -6.30
N LEU A 91 3.16 1.92 -5.68
CA LEU A 91 3.35 2.04 -4.23
C LEU A 91 3.00 3.46 -3.74
N ALA A 92 3.47 4.48 -4.44
CA ALA A 92 3.14 5.87 -4.13
C ALA A 92 1.65 6.14 -4.29
N GLY A 93 1.02 5.57 -5.33
CA GLY A 93 -0.39 5.66 -5.62
C GLY A 93 -1.26 5.16 -4.46
N PHE A 94 -0.94 4.01 -3.86
CA PHE A 94 -1.69 3.48 -2.72
C PHE A 94 -1.81 4.49 -1.57
N VAL A 95 -0.69 5.07 -1.15
CA VAL A 95 -0.67 6.04 -0.06
C VAL A 95 -1.30 7.37 -0.48
N ALA A 96 -0.94 7.89 -1.65
CA ALA A 96 -1.42 9.19 -2.11
C ALA A 96 -2.95 9.19 -2.30
N VAL A 97 -3.50 8.16 -2.94
CA VAL A 97 -4.94 8.00 -3.15
C VAL A 97 -5.67 7.84 -1.82
N SER A 98 -5.17 6.96 -0.94
CA SER A 98 -5.79 6.75 0.38
C SER A 98 -5.78 8.01 1.23
N ALA A 99 -4.66 8.73 1.26
CA ALA A 99 -4.52 10.00 1.97
C ALA A 99 -5.47 11.07 1.43
N LEU A 100 -5.63 11.18 0.11
CA LEU A 100 -6.56 12.13 -0.51
C LEU A 100 -8.03 11.81 -0.19
N LEU A 101 -8.41 10.54 -0.33
CA LEU A 101 -9.78 10.09 -0.05
C LEU A 101 -10.13 10.27 1.42
N PHE A 102 -9.22 9.92 2.33
CA PHE A 102 -9.41 10.12 3.76
C PHE A 102 -9.44 11.62 4.13
N ALA A 103 -8.50 12.42 3.63
CA ALA A 103 -8.43 13.84 3.97
C ALA A 103 -9.63 14.64 3.47
N ARG A 104 -10.08 14.40 2.24
CA ARG A 104 -11.13 15.21 1.59
C ARG A 104 -12.55 14.69 1.79
N ARG A 105 -12.71 13.37 1.86
CA ARG A 105 -14.03 12.72 1.94
C ARG A 105 -14.27 12.04 3.29
N GLY A 106 -13.24 11.93 4.13
CA GLY A 106 -13.32 11.26 5.43
C GLY A 106 -13.57 9.75 5.30
N LEU A 107 -13.24 9.14 4.16
CA LEU A 107 -13.44 7.72 3.90
C LEU A 107 -12.38 6.90 4.63
N VAL A 108 -12.80 5.91 5.40
CA VAL A 108 -11.92 5.08 6.24
C VAL A 108 -11.53 3.78 5.53
N ALA A 109 -12.36 3.26 4.63
CA ALA A 109 -12.07 2.06 3.85
C ALA A 109 -10.73 2.12 3.09
N PRO A 110 -10.32 3.26 2.48
CA PRO A 110 -8.98 3.39 1.91
C PRO A 110 -7.84 3.17 2.91
N LEU A 111 -8.00 3.56 4.18
CA LEU A 111 -6.98 3.34 5.21
C LEU A 111 -6.87 1.87 5.60
N VAL A 112 -8.00 1.16 5.65
CA VAL A 112 -8.03 -0.29 5.89
C VAL A 112 -7.39 -1.03 4.71
N GLY A 113 -7.71 -0.64 3.47
CA GLY A 113 -7.06 -1.17 2.28
C GLY A 113 -5.56 -0.90 2.27
N LEU A 114 -5.15 0.31 2.63
CA LEU A 114 -3.73 0.68 2.74
C LEU A 114 -3.00 -0.17 3.78
N PHE A 115 -3.60 -0.38 4.96
CA PHE A 115 -3.06 -1.28 5.98
C PHE A 115 -2.79 -2.68 5.41
N GLY A 116 -3.81 -3.31 4.83
CA GLY A 116 -3.69 -4.67 4.31
C GLY A 116 -2.69 -4.80 3.16
N VAL A 117 -2.63 -3.81 2.26
CA VAL A 117 -1.66 -3.80 1.17
C VAL A 117 -0.23 -3.62 1.70
N THR A 118 0.00 -2.68 2.62
CA THR A 118 1.33 -2.48 3.19
C THR A 118 1.80 -3.71 3.95
N GLU A 119 0.94 -4.30 4.78
CA GLU A 119 1.23 -5.54 5.49
C GLU A 119 1.59 -6.67 4.52
N LEU A 120 0.75 -6.92 3.51
CA LEU A 120 0.96 -7.97 2.51
C LEU A 120 2.27 -7.78 1.74
N VAL A 121 2.55 -6.56 1.28
CA VAL A 121 3.75 -6.24 0.50
C VAL A 121 5.02 -6.41 1.35
N TRP A 122 5.05 -5.85 2.56
CA TRP A 122 6.21 -5.96 3.44
C TRP A 122 6.44 -7.39 3.91
N TRP A 123 5.37 -8.11 4.24
CA TRP A 123 5.45 -9.52 4.54
C TRP A 123 6.01 -10.31 3.36
N ALA A 124 5.49 -10.12 2.14
CA ALA A 124 5.95 -10.84 0.96
C ALA A 124 7.44 -10.58 0.66
N PHE A 125 7.88 -9.33 0.80
CA PHE A 125 9.27 -8.94 0.53
C PHE A 125 10.26 -9.52 1.55
N LEU A 126 9.87 -9.60 2.82
CA LEU A 126 10.71 -10.13 3.90
C LEU A 126 10.57 -11.65 4.08
N HIS A 127 9.54 -12.25 3.50
CA HIS A 127 9.25 -13.67 3.66
C HIS A 127 9.85 -14.54 2.54
N VAL A 128 9.80 -14.09 1.29
CA VAL A 128 10.20 -14.92 0.13
C VAL A 128 11.69 -14.83 -0.13
N ARG A 129 12.39 -15.96 0.05
CA ARG A 129 13.86 -16.09 -0.01
C ARG A 129 14.41 -16.24 -1.43
N GLY A 130 14.22 -15.22 -2.28
CA GLY A 130 14.86 -15.20 -3.60
C GLY A 130 14.14 -15.98 -4.70
N GLU A 131 13.54 -17.13 -4.38
CA GLU A 131 12.94 -18.09 -5.33
C GLU A 131 11.78 -17.53 -6.17
N THR A 132 11.05 -16.55 -5.63
CA THR A 132 9.96 -15.87 -6.34
C THR A 132 10.18 -14.38 -6.24
N ASP A 133 10.12 -13.68 -7.38
CA ASP A 133 10.21 -12.22 -7.39
C ASP A 133 8.89 -11.60 -6.93
N ALA A 134 8.80 -11.36 -5.63
CA ALA A 134 7.65 -10.71 -5.00
C ALA A 134 7.33 -9.33 -5.60
N LEU A 135 8.33 -8.60 -6.10
CA LEU A 135 8.12 -7.30 -6.74
C LEU A 135 7.54 -7.48 -8.14
N GLY A 136 7.98 -8.48 -8.89
CA GLY A 136 7.38 -8.89 -10.16
C GLY A 136 5.91 -9.32 -10.01
N MET A 137 5.59 -10.11 -8.97
CA MET A 137 4.19 -10.44 -8.65
C MET A 137 3.38 -9.20 -8.26
N PHE A 138 3.99 -8.29 -7.49
CA PHE A 138 3.34 -7.03 -7.13
C PHE A 138 2.99 -6.17 -8.36
N LEU A 139 3.75 -6.20 -9.44
CA LEU A 139 3.37 -5.47 -10.66
C LEU A 139 2.10 -6.04 -11.33
N ILE A 140 1.84 -7.33 -11.16
CA ILE A 140 0.63 -7.97 -11.68
C ILE A 140 -0.56 -7.69 -10.76
N PHE A 141 -0.39 -7.91 -9.45
CA PHE A 141 -1.49 -7.81 -8.47
C PHE A 141 -1.70 -6.40 -7.92
N GLY A 142 -0.67 -5.57 -7.89
CA GLY A 142 -0.69 -4.20 -7.37
C GLY A 142 -1.74 -3.32 -8.05
N PRO A 143 -1.85 -3.29 -9.39
CA PRO A 143 -2.93 -2.56 -10.07
C PRO A 143 -4.32 -3.04 -9.64
N VAL A 144 -4.53 -4.36 -9.53
CA VAL A 144 -5.80 -4.95 -9.09
C VAL A 144 -6.13 -4.54 -7.66
N LEU A 145 -5.16 -4.60 -6.75
CA LEU A 145 -5.31 -4.17 -5.35
C LEU A 145 -5.63 -2.68 -5.25
N LEU A 146 -5.03 -1.84 -6.10
CA LEU A 146 -5.32 -0.41 -6.14
C LEU A 146 -6.74 -0.13 -6.63
N VAL A 147 -7.19 -0.86 -7.66
CA VAL A 147 -8.57 -0.79 -8.13
C VAL A 147 -9.54 -1.22 -7.03
N LEU A 148 -9.28 -2.34 -6.35
CA LEU A 148 -10.10 -2.81 -5.24
C LEU A 148 -10.20 -1.79 -4.10
N LEU A 149 -9.08 -1.12 -3.77
CA LEU A 149 -9.07 -0.04 -2.78
C LEU A 149 -9.99 1.11 -3.19
N VAL A 150 -9.91 1.55 -4.46
CA VAL A 150 -10.78 2.62 -4.97
C VAL A 150 -12.24 2.19 -5.00
N VAL A 151 -12.53 0.95 -5.38
CA VAL A 151 -13.89 0.38 -5.36
C VAL A 151 -14.43 0.35 -3.93
N ALA A 152 -13.66 -0.12 -2.96
CA ALA A 152 -14.05 -0.13 -1.55
C ALA A 152 -14.37 1.29 -1.04
N ALA A 153 -13.57 2.28 -1.44
CA ALA A 153 -13.83 3.69 -1.15
C ALA A 153 -15.15 4.18 -1.78
N GLY A 154 -15.42 3.77 -3.02
CA GLY A 154 -16.66 4.06 -3.73
C GLY A 154 -17.89 3.48 -3.04
N VAL A 155 -17.80 2.25 -2.55
CA VAL A 155 -18.86 1.58 -1.77
C VAL A 155 -19.14 2.34 -0.47
N GLU A 156 -18.10 2.67 0.30
CA GLU A 156 -18.26 3.47 1.52
C GLU A 156 -18.89 4.84 1.23
N PHE A 157 -18.44 5.50 0.16
CA PHE A 157 -18.98 6.78 -0.27
C PHE A 157 -20.46 6.70 -0.63
N ALA A 158 -20.86 5.69 -1.42
CA ALA A 158 -22.24 5.45 -1.81
C ALA A 158 -23.13 5.14 -0.60
N GLY A 159 -22.66 4.31 0.33
CA GLY A 159 -23.37 3.99 1.58
C GLY A 159 -23.64 5.24 2.43
N ARG A 160 -22.63 6.09 2.63
CA ARG A 160 -22.77 7.36 3.37
C ARG A 160 -23.69 8.35 2.66
N TRP A 161 -23.70 8.35 1.34
CA TRP A 161 -24.58 9.21 0.56
C TRP A 161 -26.04 8.75 0.65
N GLY A 162 -26.30 7.45 0.51
CA GLY A 162 -27.63 6.86 0.68
C GLY A 162 -28.21 7.13 2.06
N TRP A 163 -27.43 6.86 3.13
CA TRP A 163 -27.84 7.14 4.51
C TRP A 163 -28.30 8.58 4.73
N ARG A 164 -27.52 9.56 4.22
CA ARG A 164 -27.86 10.98 4.35
C ARG A 164 -29.14 11.36 3.61
N ARG A 165 -29.49 10.68 2.51
CA ARG A 165 -30.75 10.90 1.81
C ARG A 165 -31.94 10.33 2.59
N PHE A 166 -31.81 9.14 3.16
CA PHE A 166 -32.89 8.54 3.96
C PHE A 166 -33.22 9.34 5.22
N VAL A 167 -32.20 9.80 5.96
CA VAL A 167 -32.39 10.61 7.19
C VAL A 167 -32.98 11.99 6.88
N ARG A 168 -32.68 12.58 5.70
CA ARG A 168 -33.28 13.87 5.29
C ARG A 168 -34.69 13.74 4.72
N GLY A 169 -35.04 12.58 4.15
CA GLY A 169 -36.37 12.31 3.61
C GLY A 169 -37.43 12.07 4.69
N SER A 170 -37.04 11.48 5.81
CA SER A 170 -37.92 11.17 6.95
C SER A 170 -38.36 12.41 7.76
N GLY A 171 -37.69 13.56 7.60
CA GLY A 171 -38.07 14.81 8.24
C GLY A 171 -39.17 15.62 7.52
N ARG A 172 -39.59 15.21 6.31
CA ARG A 172 -40.62 15.92 5.52
C ARG A 172 -42.02 15.30 5.61
N SER A 173 -42.17 14.20 6.34
CA SER A 173 -43.43 13.44 6.45
C SER A 173 -44.22 13.74 7.73
N ALA A 174 -43.77 14.69 8.55
CA ALA A 174 -44.30 14.92 9.90
C ALA A 174 -44.82 16.35 10.13
N SER A 175 -45.24 17.06 9.08
CA SER A 175 -45.92 18.36 9.17
C SER A 175 -47.30 18.30 8.54
#